data_AF-A0A2T8HHA6-F1
#
_entry.id   AF-A0A2T8HHA6-F1
#
_cell.length_a   1.000
_cell.length_b   1.000
_cell.length_c   1.000
_cell.angle_alpha   90.00
_cell.angle_beta   90.00
_cell.angle_gamma   90.00
#
_symmetry.space_group_name_H-M   'P 1'
#
loop_
_entity.id
_entity.type
_entity.pdbx_description
1 polymer ?
#
loop_
_entity_poly.entity_id
_entity_poly.type
_entity_poly.pdbx_seq_one_letter_code
_entity_poly.pdbx_strand_id
1 'polypeptide(L)'
;MKYYFWTALMLASVLLMACSLFKKSESDKSVSKLENVTWRIAELEGKAVPAEIGDRVPSLTFTSAEKRYSAVTGCNGIGGEYKLEKDNKLTFSRGMSTQMWCENMDVEKGLGKIIPLVKSYEIQNDRLELKDEASKVLAIFVLMP
;
A
#
# COMPACT_ATOMS: atom_id res chain seq x y z
N MET A 1 26.15 17.03 -62.54
CA MET A 1 26.96 16.91 -61.30
C MET A 1 26.53 17.94 -60.24
N LYS A 2 25.24 18.07 -59.95
CA LYS A 2 24.71 18.98 -58.91
C LYS A 2 23.68 18.31 -57.98
N TYR A 3 23.39 17.03 -58.18
CA TYR A 3 22.37 16.29 -57.43
C TYR A 3 22.95 15.33 -56.37
N TYR A 4 24.23 14.98 -56.48
CA TYR A 4 24.93 14.15 -55.47
C TYR A 4 25.26 14.90 -54.18
N PHE A 5 25.26 16.25 -54.22
CA PHE A 5 25.50 17.07 -53.03
C PHE A 5 24.26 17.21 -52.14
N TRP A 6 23.06 16.97 -52.68
CA TRP A 6 21.80 17.03 -51.92
C TRP A 6 21.36 15.68 -51.36
N THR A 7 21.84 14.57 -51.91
CA THR A 7 21.53 13.22 -51.39
C THR A 7 22.34 12.88 -50.12
N ALA A 8 23.41 13.63 -49.82
CA ALA A 8 24.20 13.42 -48.60
C ALA A 8 23.58 14.04 -47.33
N LEU A 9 22.60 14.93 -47.46
CA LEU A 9 21.99 15.62 -46.31
C LEU A 9 20.67 14.98 -45.83
N MET A 10 20.14 14.00 -46.56
CA MET A 10 18.84 13.35 -46.29
C MET A 10 18.94 11.93 -45.70
N LEU A 11 20.11 11.55 -45.15
CA LEU A 11 20.33 10.22 -44.55
C LEU A 11 20.68 10.25 -43.06
N ALA A 12 20.60 11.41 -42.40
CA ALA A 12 21.00 11.56 -40.99
C ALA A 12 19.84 11.83 -40.00
N SER A 13 18.58 11.85 -40.43
CA SER A 13 17.45 12.30 -39.58
C SER A 13 16.54 11.18 -39.04
N VAL A 14 16.91 9.90 -39.14
CA VAL A 14 16.00 8.77 -38.76
C VAL A 14 16.35 8.13 -37.39
N LEU A 15 17.33 8.63 -36.63
CA LEU A 15 17.86 7.89 -35.46
C LEU A 15 17.56 8.45 -34.07
N LEU A 16 16.59 9.36 -33.90
CA LEU A 16 16.27 9.91 -32.55
C LEU A 16 14.76 10.05 -32.28
N MET A 17 14.01 8.95 -32.35
CA MET A 17 12.66 8.92 -31.76
C MET A 17 12.23 7.52 -31.31
N ALA A 18 13.06 6.84 -30.52
CA ALA A 18 12.70 5.58 -29.88
C ALA A 18 13.29 5.52 -28.46
N CYS A 19 12.96 6.51 -27.64
CA CYS A 19 13.21 6.43 -26.20
C CYS A 19 12.15 7.17 -25.40
N SER A 20 10.87 7.05 -25.80
CA SER A 20 9.77 7.17 -24.83
C SER A 20 9.58 5.79 -24.19
N LEU A 21 10.53 5.48 -23.32
CA LEU A 21 10.32 4.88 -22.01
C LEU A 21 9.11 3.95 -21.93
N PHE A 22 9.40 2.67 -22.07
CA PHE A 22 8.74 1.63 -21.29
C PHE A 22 8.69 2.11 -19.83
N LYS A 23 7.60 2.77 -19.42
CA LYS A 23 7.17 2.81 -18.03
C LYS A 23 6.83 1.36 -17.69
N LYS A 24 7.86 0.59 -17.32
CA LYS A 24 7.71 -0.73 -16.74
C LYS A 24 6.81 -0.53 -15.53
N SER A 25 5.56 -0.97 -15.66
CA SER A 25 4.56 -0.88 -14.61
C SER A 25 5.18 -1.40 -13.32
N GLU A 26 5.31 -0.50 -12.34
CA GLU A 26 5.78 -0.77 -10.99
C GLU A 26 4.82 -1.68 -10.21
N SER A 27 3.70 -2.07 -10.85
CA SER A 27 2.63 -2.89 -10.30
C SER A 27 3.04 -4.34 -9.97
N ASP A 28 4.11 -4.89 -10.57
CA ASP A 28 4.54 -6.27 -10.26
C ASP A 28 5.48 -6.35 -9.03
N LYS A 29 6.06 -5.23 -8.58
CA LYS A 29 6.89 -5.18 -7.35
C LYS A 29 6.11 -4.79 -6.09
N SER A 30 4.95 -4.13 -6.22
CA SER A 30 4.14 -3.70 -5.08
C SER A 30 3.47 -4.89 -4.37
N VAL A 31 2.98 -5.88 -5.13
CA VAL A 31 2.27 -7.05 -4.57
C VAL A 31 3.22 -7.93 -3.75
N SER A 32 4.48 -8.11 -4.18
CA SER A 32 5.46 -8.92 -3.44
C SER A 32 5.94 -8.29 -2.13
N LYS A 33 5.57 -7.02 -1.85
CA LYS A 33 5.98 -6.30 -0.64
C LYS A 33 4.88 -6.18 0.41
N LEU A 34 3.60 -6.29 0.03
CA LEU A 34 2.49 -6.11 0.97
C LEU A 34 2.32 -7.30 1.92
N GLU A 35 2.32 -8.52 1.37
CA GLU A 35 2.00 -9.76 2.07
C GLU A 35 3.21 -10.36 2.81
N ASN A 36 2.95 -11.11 3.87
CA ASN A 36 3.91 -11.85 4.71
C ASN A 36 5.02 -11.00 5.33
N VAL A 37 4.74 -9.72 5.54
CA VAL A 37 5.54 -8.79 6.35
C VAL A 37 4.64 -8.09 7.36
N THR A 38 5.25 -7.50 8.38
CA THR A 38 4.52 -6.76 9.42
C THR A 38 4.72 -5.27 9.21
N TRP A 39 3.60 -4.54 9.17
CA TRP A 39 3.55 -3.10 9.00
C TRP A 39 3.17 -2.45 10.32
N ARG A 40 4.01 -1.59 10.88
CA ARG A 40 3.66 -0.80 12.07
C ARG A 40 2.73 0.34 11.67
N ILE A 41 1.64 0.51 12.42
CA ILE A 41 0.69 1.61 12.22
C ILE A 41 1.37 2.92 12.65
N ALA A 42 1.54 3.85 11.71
CA ALA A 42 2.17 5.15 11.96
C ALA A 42 1.15 6.28 12.04
N GLU A 43 0.09 6.22 11.22
CA GLU A 43 -0.97 7.20 11.19
C GLU A 43 -2.32 6.53 10.92
N LEU A 44 -3.37 6.97 11.62
CA LEU A 44 -4.76 6.60 11.36
C LEU A 44 -5.62 7.87 11.31
N GLU A 45 -6.41 8.01 10.26
CA GLU A 45 -7.33 9.13 10.06
C GLU A 45 -6.66 10.53 10.21
N GLY A 46 -5.40 10.68 9.78
CA GLY A 46 -4.66 11.92 9.92
C GLY A 46 -4.00 12.14 11.28
N LYS A 47 -4.09 11.17 12.21
CA LYS A 47 -3.52 11.25 13.56
C LYS A 47 -2.37 10.27 13.72
N ALA A 48 -1.25 10.76 14.27
CA ALA A 48 -0.11 9.92 14.59
C ALA A 48 -0.48 8.85 15.63
N VAL A 49 -0.02 7.62 15.40
CA VAL A 49 -0.15 6.49 16.32
C VAL A 49 1.18 6.29 17.05
N PRO A 50 1.19 6.19 18.40
CA PRO A 50 2.39 5.87 19.15
C PRO A 50 3.06 4.59 18.64
N ALA A 51 4.39 4.53 18.68
CA ALA A 51 5.13 3.36 18.25
C ALA A 51 4.77 2.10 19.08
N GLU A 52 4.43 2.31 20.34
CA GLU A 52 4.01 1.28 21.30
C GLU A 52 2.82 1.79 22.13
N ILE A 53 1.91 0.89 22.47
CA ILE A 53 0.78 1.12 23.38
C ILE A 53 0.86 0.03 24.45
N GLY A 54 1.28 0.42 25.65
CA GLY A 54 1.68 -0.54 26.69
C GLY A 54 2.94 -1.30 26.25
N ASP A 55 2.84 -2.61 26.15
CA ASP A 55 3.90 -3.53 25.70
C ASP A 55 3.71 -4.01 24.25
N ARG A 56 2.74 -3.43 23.51
CA ARG A 56 2.38 -3.87 22.16
C ARG A 56 2.70 -2.82 21.12
N VAL A 57 3.29 -3.26 20.01
CA VAL A 57 3.49 -2.45 18.80
C VAL A 57 2.22 -2.53 17.94
N PRO A 58 1.50 -1.41 17.71
CA PRO A 58 0.35 -1.42 16.81
C PRO A 58 0.77 -1.79 15.39
N SER A 59 0.20 -2.85 14.84
CA SER A 59 0.68 -3.43 13.58
C SER A 59 -0.42 -4.04 12.73
N LEU A 60 -0.11 -4.31 11.46
CA LEU A 60 -0.96 -4.97 10.47
C LEU A 60 -0.11 -5.94 9.65
N THR A 61 -0.59 -7.17 9.50
CA THR A 61 0.05 -8.23 8.71
C THR A 61 -0.96 -8.85 7.76
N PHE A 62 -0.56 -9.09 6.52
CA PHE A 62 -1.36 -9.78 5.51
C PHE A 62 -0.76 -11.16 5.24
N THR A 63 -1.43 -12.23 5.66
CA THR A 63 -0.98 -13.61 5.44
C THR A 63 -1.49 -14.10 4.09
N SER A 64 -0.59 -14.37 3.14
CA SER A 64 -0.99 -14.76 1.78
C SER A 64 -1.55 -16.18 1.70
N ALA A 65 -1.04 -17.09 2.53
CA ALA A 65 -1.44 -18.50 2.54
C ALA A 65 -2.93 -18.69 2.85
N GLU A 66 -3.48 -17.84 3.72
CA GLU A 66 -4.87 -17.91 4.18
C GLU A 66 -5.74 -16.79 3.62
N LYS A 67 -5.14 -15.80 2.92
CA LYS A 67 -5.79 -14.55 2.51
C LYS A 67 -6.47 -13.82 3.67
N ARG A 68 -5.78 -13.81 4.81
CA ARG A 68 -6.22 -13.16 6.05
C ARG A 68 -5.33 -12.00 6.46
N TYR A 69 -5.94 -10.95 6.99
CA TYR A 69 -5.22 -9.89 7.68
C TYR A 69 -5.39 -10.04 9.19
N SER A 70 -4.36 -9.62 9.91
CA SER A 70 -4.33 -9.55 11.37
C SER A 70 -3.71 -8.23 11.78
N ALA A 71 -4.38 -7.50 12.67
CA ALA A 71 -3.92 -6.23 13.21
C ALA A 71 -3.85 -6.29 14.73
N VAL A 72 -2.78 -5.72 15.29
CA VAL A 72 -2.62 -5.49 16.74
C VAL A 72 -2.90 -4.01 17.00
N THR A 73 -3.82 -3.71 17.92
CA THR A 73 -4.31 -2.34 18.16
C THR A 73 -3.87 -1.74 19.49
N GLY A 74 -3.04 -2.46 20.25
CA GLY A 74 -2.65 -2.11 21.63
C GLY A 74 -3.41 -2.91 22.67
N CYS A 75 -4.75 -2.94 22.60
CA CYS A 75 -5.58 -3.75 23.51
C CYS A 75 -6.02 -5.08 22.87
N ASN A 76 -6.65 -4.98 21.70
CA ASN A 76 -7.27 -6.10 21.01
C ASN A 76 -6.60 -6.42 19.66
N GLY A 77 -6.92 -7.60 19.14
CA GLY A 77 -6.62 -7.95 17.76
C GLY A 77 -7.85 -7.74 16.87
N ILE A 78 -7.66 -7.18 15.67
CA ILE A 78 -8.67 -7.15 14.60
C ILE A 78 -8.18 -8.06 13.47
N GLY A 79 -9.03 -8.91 12.92
CA GLY A 79 -8.66 -9.72 11.77
C GLY A 79 -9.83 -10.16 10.91
N GLY A 80 -9.54 -10.53 9.68
CA GLY A 80 -10.53 -10.93 8.69
C GLY A 80 -9.87 -11.38 7.40
N GLU A 81 -10.64 -11.45 6.33
CA GLU A 81 -10.09 -11.78 5.00
C GLU A 81 -9.83 -10.50 4.22
N TYR A 82 -8.94 -10.59 3.24
CA TYR A 82 -8.71 -9.51 2.28
C TYR A 82 -8.65 -10.08 0.86
N LYS A 83 -8.94 -9.21 -0.10
CA LYS A 83 -8.83 -9.52 -1.51
C LYS A 83 -7.91 -8.51 -2.17
N LEU A 84 -6.88 -9.03 -2.85
CA LEU A 84 -6.04 -8.27 -3.76
C LEU A 84 -6.50 -8.52 -5.19
N GLU A 85 -6.61 -7.43 -5.94
CA GLU A 85 -6.89 -7.45 -7.37
C GLU A 85 -5.81 -6.67 -8.12
N LYS A 86 -5.94 -6.58 -9.45
CA LYS A 86 -5.05 -5.78 -10.29
C LYS A 86 -5.06 -4.31 -9.87
N ASP A 87 -4.02 -3.58 -10.26
CA ASP A 87 -3.89 -2.13 -10.06
C ASP A 87 -3.91 -1.71 -8.57
N ASN A 88 -3.29 -2.52 -7.70
CA ASN A 88 -3.23 -2.31 -6.25
C ASN A 88 -4.60 -2.13 -5.56
N LYS A 89 -5.65 -2.72 -6.13
CA LYS A 89 -6.96 -2.78 -5.48
C LYS A 89 -6.90 -3.73 -4.29
N LEU A 90 -7.34 -3.25 -3.14
CA LEU A 90 -7.39 -3.97 -1.88
C LEU A 90 -8.75 -3.73 -1.24
N THR A 91 -9.44 -4.82 -0.92
CA THR A 91 -10.67 -4.76 -0.12
C THR A 91 -10.58 -5.73 1.04
N PHE A 92 -11.20 -5.35 2.15
CA PHE A 92 -11.31 -6.20 3.34
C PHE A 92 -12.71 -6.78 3.43
N SER A 93 -12.81 -8.04 3.80
CA SER A 93 -14.08 -8.60 4.28
C SER A 93 -14.35 -8.14 5.70
N ARG A 94 -15.57 -8.38 6.19
CA ARG A 94 -15.96 -8.04 7.56
C ARG A 94 -15.01 -8.74 8.55
N GLY A 95 -14.26 -7.94 9.29
CA GLY A 95 -13.37 -8.43 10.34
C GLY A 95 -14.10 -8.75 11.65
N MET A 96 -13.42 -9.50 12.50
CA MET A 96 -13.76 -9.74 13.89
C MET A 96 -12.70 -9.08 14.79
N SER A 97 -13.11 -8.57 15.94
CA SER A 97 -12.21 -8.04 16.98
C SER A 97 -12.37 -8.87 18.25
N THR A 98 -11.29 -9.04 19.02
CA THR A 98 -11.41 -9.51 20.41
C THR A 98 -12.09 -8.44 21.26
N GLN A 99 -12.75 -8.83 22.35
CA GLN A 99 -13.53 -7.91 23.19
C GLN A 99 -12.92 -7.72 24.59
N MET A 100 -11.64 -7.33 24.67
CA MET A 100 -11.06 -6.84 25.93
C MET A 100 -11.38 -5.36 26.09
N TRP A 101 -11.68 -4.96 27.33
CA TRP A 101 -11.86 -3.55 27.68
C TRP A 101 -10.53 -2.96 28.14
N CYS A 102 -10.09 -1.90 27.48
CA CYS A 102 -8.94 -1.09 27.88
C CYS A 102 -9.32 0.40 27.90
N GLU A 103 -8.54 1.20 28.62
CA GLU A 103 -8.74 2.65 28.70
C GLU A 103 -8.52 3.34 27.34
N ASN A 104 -7.48 2.93 26.60
CA ASN A 104 -7.19 3.41 25.25
C ASN A 104 -7.64 2.39 24.20
N MET A 105 -8.60 2.80 23.36
CA MET A 105 -9.19 1.99 22.27
C MET A 105 -9.16 2.74 20.93
N ASP A 106 -8.36 3.79 20.82
CA ASP A 106 -8.41 4.72 19.68
C ASP A 106 -7.95 4.06 18.38
N VAL A 107 -6.88 3.27 18.44
CA VAL A 107 -6.37 2.52 17.28
C VAL A 107 -7.38 1.47 16.81
N GLU A 108 -8.01 0.74 17.74
CA GLU A 108 -9.01 -0.27 17.39
C GLU A 108 -10.23 0.36 16.71
N LYS A 109 -10.76 1.45 17.29
CA LYS A 109 -11.89 2.19 16.72
C LYS A 109 -11.55 2.78 15.35
N GLY A 110 -10.38 3.38 15.23
CA GLY A 110 -9.90 3.97 13.97
C GLY A 110 -9.76 2.91 12.87
N LEU A 111 -9.12 1.79 13.16
CA LEU A 111 -9.01 0.68 12.21
C LEU A 111 -10.38 0.10 11.84
N GLY A 112 -11.25 -0.13 12.82
CA GLY A 112 -12.61 -0.63 12.57
C GLY A 112 -13.42 0.30 11.66
N LYS A 113 -13.19 1.61 11.75
CA LYS A 113 -13.82 2.62 10.90
C LYS A 113 -13.24 2.64 9.48
N ILE A 114 -11.92 2.55 9.33
CA ILE A 114 -11.27 2.71 8.01
C ILE A 114 -11.26 1.42 7.17
N ILE A 115 -11.19 0.24 7.78
CA ILE A 115 -11.19 -1.07 7.08
C ILE A 115 -12.31 -1.19 6.02
N PRO A 116 -13.60 -0.89 6.31
CA PRO A 116 -14.66 -1.00 5.31
C PRO A 116 -14.56 0.03 4.18
N LEU A 117 -13.76 1.08 4.35
CA LEU A 117 -13.61 2.18 3.39
C LEU A 117 -12.45 1.95 2.41
N VAL A 118 -11.48 1.09 2.74
CA VAL A 118 -10.31 0.84 1.90
C VAL A 118 -10.72 0.24 0.55
N LYS A 119 -10.18 0.81 -0.52
CA LYS A 119 -10.34 0.34 -1.90
C LYS A 119 -9.01 0.06 -2.61
N SER A 120 -7.94 0.70 -2.16
CA SER A 120 -6.62 0.53 -2.75
C SER A 120 -5.52 0.75 -1.72
N TYR A 121 -4.31 0.37 -2.09
CA TYR A 121 -3.11 0.62 -1.32
C TYR A 121 -1.99 1.13 -2.22
N GLU A 122 -0.99 1.74 -1.59
CA GLU A 122 0.23 2.16 -2.25
C GLU A 122 1.43 1.88 -1.35
N ILE A 123 2.51 1.35 -1.93
CA ILE A 123 3.76 1.11 -1.20
C ILE A 123 4.89 1.86 -1.91
N GLN A 124 5.56 2.73 -1.17
CA GLN A 124 6.78 3.42 -1.61
C GLN A 124 7.74 3.54 -0.43
N ASN A 125 9.03 3.24 -0.62
CA ASN A 125 10.08 3.46 0.39
C ASN A 125 9.73 2.95 1.80
N ASP A 126 9.32 1.68 1.90
CA ASP A 126 8.94 1.03 3.18
C ASP A 126 7.76 1.70 3.90
N ARG A 127 6.98 2.49 3.17
CA ARG A 127 5.76 3.14 3.63
C ARG A 127 4.57 2.59 2.85
N LEU A 128 3.59 2.07 3.59
CA LEU A 128 2.31 1.60 3.07
C LEU A 128 1.25 2.67 3.36
N GLU A 129 0.48 3.05 2.35
CA GLU A 129 -0.72 3.87 2.48
C GLU A 129 -1.95 3.03 2.13
N LEU A 130 -3.00 3.10 2.95
CA LEU A 130 -4.32 2.58 2.62
C LEU A 130 -5.23 3.74 2.23
N LYS A 131 -5.97 3.58 1.13
CA LYS A 131 -6.76 4.65 0.50
C LYS A 131 -8.21 4.24 0.28
N ASP A 132 -9.08 5.24 0.35
CA ASP A 132 -10.49 5.08 -0.03
C ASP A 132 -10.72 5.16 -1.55
N GLU A 133 -11.99 5.13 -1.95
CA GLU A 133 -12.40 5.25 -3.36
C GLU A 133 -11.98 6.56 -4.03
N ALA A 134 -11.90 7.66 -3.25
CA ALA A 134 -11.48 8.96 -3.72
C ALA A 134 -9.95 9.15 -3.69
N SER A 135 -9.19 8.08 -3.45
CA SER A 135 -7.74 8.10 -3.24
C SER A 135 -7.28 8.92 -2.04
N LYS A 136 -8.17 9.20 -1.07
CA LYS A 136 -7.80 9.84 0.19
C LYS A 136 -7.07 8.82 1.07
N VAL A 137 -5.95 9.24 1.65
CA VAL A 137 -5.18 8.42 2.61
C VAL A 137 -5.99 8.30 3.90
N LEU A 138 -6.28 7.06 4.28
CA LEU A 138 -6.98 6.70 5.52
C LEU A 138 -6.02 6.30 6.62
N ALA A 139 -4.90 5.67 6.26
CA ALA A 139 -3.90 5.17 7.20
C ALA A 139 -2.52 5.07 6.54
N ILE A 140 -1.48 5.29 7.34
CA ILE A 140 -0.07 5.16 6.94
C ILE A 140 0.61 4.16 7.88
N PHE A 141 1.40 3.29 7.28
CA PHE A 141 2.18 2.27 7.98
C PHE A 141 3.62 2.31 7.51
N VAL A 142 4.51 1.82 8.36
CA VAL A 142 5.94 1.65 8.04
C VAL A 142 6.34 0.20 8.20
N LEU A 143 7.17 -0.31 7.29
CA LEU A 143 7.67 -1.67 7.35
C LEU A 143 8.43 -1.87 8.67
N MET A 144 8.12 -2.94 9.39
CA MET A 144 8.95 -3.34 10.51
C MET A 144 10.17 -4.13 9.99
N PRO A 145 11.38 -3.83 10.51
CA PRO A 145 12.60 -4.56 10.15
C PRO A 145 12.57 -6.01 10.63
#